data_AF-A0A9D3PN64-F1
#
_entry.id   AF-A0A9D3PN64-F1
#
_cell.length_a   1.000
_cell.length_b   1.000
_cell.length_c   1.000
_cell.angle_alpha   90.00
_cell.angle_beta   90.00
_cell.angle_gamma   90.00
#
_symmetry.space_group_name_H-M   'P 1'
#
loop_
_entity.id
_entity.type
_entity.pdbx_description
1 polymer ?
#
loop_
_entity_poly.entity_id
_entity_poly.type
_entity_poly.pdbx_seq_one_letter_code
_entity_poly.pdbx_strand_id
1 'polypeptide(L)'
;MPVTKSNRQQYVDAYIDFVFNKSVRGQFEDFLKGFSKGCPNEMWRMFLPEELMAVLTGNVDYEWEELKKNTKYVGYKATDANIQNFWTVFDELSEEQKKHFLSFMTGCDRLPVGGLSKMQMTIVNPNKDDPDNYYPVASTCFYVLHLPNYSSINVLREKFKHAITFYEAFGEQ
;
A
#
# COMPACT_ATOMS: atom_id res chain seq x y z
N MET A 1 33.93 -9.20 32.47
CA MET A 1 34.04 -7.89 33.16
C MET A 1 32.63 -7.46 33.57
N PRO A 2 32.39 -7.10 34.84
CA PRO A 2 31.12 -6.52 35.25
C PRO A 2 30.91 -5.13 34.62
N VAL A 3 29.65 -4.78 34.32
CA VAL A 3 29.29 -3.45 33.84
C VAL A 3 29.27 -2.49 35.03
N THR A 4 29.98 -1.38 34.90
CA THR A 4 30.14 -0.32 35.89
C THR A 4 29.75 1.02 35.27
N LYS A 5 29.62 2.06 36.10
CA LYS A 5 29.36 3.43 35.60
C LYS A 5 30.45 3.91 34.61
N SER A 6 31.69 3.46 34.76
CA SER A 6 32.80 3.88 33.90
C SER A 6 32.85 3.15 32.55
N ASN A 7 32.35 1.92 32.45
CA ASN A 7 32.38 1.13 31.20
C ASN A 7 31.01 0.98 30.51
N ARG A 8 29.94 1.54 31.08
CA ARG A 8 28.58 1.42 30.54
C ARG A 8 28.44 1.87 29.08
N GLN A 9 29.16 2.93 28.66
CA GLN A 9 29.09 3.41 27.29
C GLN A 9 29.73 2.41 26.33
N GLN A 10 30.91 1.90 26.67
CA GLN A 10 31.58 0.86 25.89
C GLN A 10 30.74 -0.41 25.76
N TYR A 11 30.02 -0.77 26.84
CA TYR A 11 29.07 -1.87 26.80
C TYR A 11 27.94 -1.59 25.80
N VAL A 12 27.32 -0.40 25.86
CA VAL A 12 26.25 0.00 24.93
C VAL A 12 26.74 0.01 23.49
N ASP A 13 27.89 0.63 23.21
CA ASP A 13 28.45 0.71 21.86
C ASP A 13 28.77 -0.69 21.30
N ALA A 14 29.39 -1.56 22.13
CA ALA A 14 29.69 -2.93 21.75
C ALA A 14 28.42 -3.76 21.52
N TYR A 15 27.37 -3.50 22.31
CA TYR A 15 26.09 -4.18 22.17
C TYR A 15 25.36 -3.76 20.89
N ILE A 16 25.30 -2.45 20.59
CA ILE A 16 24.73 -1.92 19.34
C ILE A 16 25.48 -2.50 18.13
N ASP A 17 26.81 -2.46 18.14
CA ASP A 17 27.63 -3.01 17.05
C ASP A 17 27.44 -4.53 16.90
N PHE A 18 27.31 -5.26 18.02
CA PHE A 18 27.01 -6.68 17.97
C PHE A 18 25.64 -6.96 17.34
N VAL A 19 24.60 -6.27 17.80
CA VAL A 19 23.22 -6.47 17.35
C VAL A 19 23.07 -6.11 15.87
N PHE A 20 23.53 -4.94 15.44
CA PHE A 20 23.26 -4.44 14.09
C PHE A 20 24.30 -4.81 13.04
N ASN A 21 25.56 -5.08 13.43
CA ASN A 21 26.63 -5.36 12.47
C ASN A 21 27.18 -6.79 12.61
N LYS A 22 27.67 -7.18 13.79
CA LYS A 22 28.42 -8.45 13.92
C LYS A 22 27.54 -9.69 13.84
N SER A 23 26.37 -9.67 14.49
CA SER A 23 25.49 -10.83 14.58
C SER A 23 24.84 -11.21 13.24
N VAL A 24 24.74 -10.25 12.32
CA VAL A 24 24.11 -10.41 11.00
C VAL A 24 25.10 -10.29 9.83
N ARG A 25 26.41 -10.19 10.10
CA ARG A 25 27.43 -9.85 9.09
C ARG A 25 27.37 -10.73 7.85
N GLY A 26 27.35 -12.06 8.03
CA GLY A 26 27.35 -12.99 6.90
C GLY A 26 26.09 -12.86 6.04
N GLN A 27 24.93 -12.79 6.67
CA GLN A 27 23.64 -12.61 5.99
C GLN A 27 23.58 -11.28 5.25
N PHE A 28 24.11 -10.22 5.85
CA PHE A 28 24.14 -8.89 5.24
C PHE A 28 25.11 -8.82 4.07
N GLU A 29 26.28 -9.44 4.15
CA GLU A 29 27.25 -9.52 3.04
C GLU A 29 26.66 -10.25 1.83
N ASP A 30 25.96 -11.38 2.05
CA ASP A 30 25.28 -12.12 1.00
C ASP A 30 24.12 -11.32 0.38
N PHE A 31 23.31 -10.64 1.22
CA PHE A 31 22.27 -9.73 0.77
C PHE A 31 22.84 -8.60 -0.08
N LEU A 32 23.89 -7.91 0.40
CA LEU A 32 24.52 -6.78 -0.28
C LEU A 32 25.10 -7.21 -1.64
N LYS A 33 25.68 -8.41 -1.71
CA LYS A 33 26.18 -9.00 -2.96
C LYS A 33 25.04 -9.24 -3.95
N GLY A 34 23.89 -9.74 -3.49
CA GLY A 34 22.69 -9.92 -4.31
C GLY A 34 22.12 -8.59 -4.79
N PHE A 35 21.93 -7.65 -3.87
CA PHE A 35 21.41 -6.31 -4.14
C PHE A 35 22.27 -5.56 -5.16
N SER A 36 23.59 -5.59 -5.01
CA SER A 36 24.54 -4.93 -5.92
C SER A 36 24.58 -5.54 -7.34
N LYS A 37 24.15 -6.81 -7.50
CA LYS A 37 23.99 -7.41 -8.84
C LYS A 37 22.69 -6.95 -9.53
N GLY A 38 21.63 -6.73 -8.74
CA GLY A 38 20.34 -6.27 -9.26
C GLY A 38 20.32 -4.78 -9.60
N CYS A 39 21.06 -3.96 -8.86
CA CYS A 39 21.25 -2.54 -9.16
C CYS A 39 22.45 -2.34 -10.11
N PRO A 40 22.25 -1.89 -11.36
CA PRO A 40 23.31 -1.84 -12.38
C PRO A 40 24.42 -0.81 -12.08
N ASN A 41 24.29 0.02 -11.03
CA ASN A 41 25.33 0.93 -10.56
C ASN A 41 25.22 1.19 -9.05
N GLU A 42 26.31 1.70 -8.46
CA GLU A 42 26.36 2.10 -7.04
C GLU A 42 25.71 3.46 -6.75
N MET A 43 24.91 4.02 -7.67
CA MET A 43 24.27 5.33 -7.41
C MET A 43 23.37 5.27 -6.16
N TRP A 44 22.86 4.10 -5.77
CA TRP A 44 22.11 3.95 -4.54
C TRP A 44 22.87 4.42 -3.28
N ARG A 45 24.21 4.47 -3.31
CA ARG A 45 25.05 4.99 -2.22
C ARG A 45 25.04 6.50 -2.07
N MET A 46 24.49 7.23 -3.06
CA MET A 46 24.36 8.69 -2.99
C MET A 46 23.18 9.14 -2.12
N PHE A 47 22.22 8.24 -1.86
CA PHE A 47 21.04 8.51 -1.04
C PHE A 47 21.37 8.44 0.44
N LEU A 48 20.70 9.29 1.22
CA LEU A 48 20.57 9.13 2.67
C LEU A 48 19.74 7.88 2.98
N PRO A 49 19.86 7.27 4.18
CA PRO A 49 19.09 6.07 4.55
C PRO A 49 17.58 6.22 4.36
N GLU A 50 17.02 7.39 4.67
CA GLU A 50 15.60 7.69 4.53
C GLU A 50 15.19 7.80 3.06
N GLU A 51 16.05 8.38 2.22
CA GLU A 51 15.82 8.49 0.77
C GLU A 51 15.93 7.12 0.09
N LEU A 52 16.90 6.30 0.48
CA LEU A 52 17.03 4.93 0.00
C LEU A 52 15.83 4.09 0.41
N MET A 53 15.33 4.25 1.64
CA MET A 53 14.10 3.63 2.09
C MET A 53 12.94 4.08 1.19
N ALA A 54 12.73 5.38 0.99
CA ALA A 54 11.65 5.89 0.12
C ALA A 54 11.74 5.37 -1.33
N VAL A 55 12.95 5.20 -1.88
CA VAL A 55 13.14 4.60 -3.21
C VAL A 55 12.75 3.12 -3.23
N LEU A 56 13.09 2.37 -2.16
CA LEU A 56 12.81 0.94 -2.06
C LEU A 56 11.38 0.61 -1.65
N THR A 57 10.76 1.44 -0.81
CA THR A 57 9.43 1.22 -0.23
C THR A 57 8.33 2.04 -0.89
N GLY A 58 8.69 3.03 -1.70
CA GLY A 58 7.77 4.06 -2.18
C GLY A 58 7.64 5.21 -1.18
N ASN A 59 7.19 6.38 -1.66
CA ASN A 59 7.00 7.58 -0.84
C ASN A 59 5.77 7.43 0.08
N VAL A 60 5.85 7.94 1.31
CA VAL A 60 4.82 7.78 2.36
C VAL A 60 3.73 8.86 2.27
N ASP A 61 3.91 9.88 1.42
CA ASP A 61 2.89 10.89 1.14
C ASP A 61 1.87 10.34 0.13
N TYR A 62 0.71 9.96 0.64
CA TYR A 62 -0.40 9.45 -0.17
C TYR A 62 -1.15 10.62 -0.83
N GLU A 63 -0.82 10.90 -2.09
CA GLU A 63 -1.53 11.87 -2.94
C GLU A 63 -2.90 11.33 -3.40
N TRP A 64 -3.85 11.19 -2.49
CA TRP A 64 -5.18 10.62 -2.76
C TRP A 64 -5.95 11.36 -3.87
N GLU A 65 -5.77 12.67 -3.98
CA GLU A 65 -6.38 13.47 -5.04
C GLU A 65 -5.84 13.12 -6.44
N GLU A 66 -4.55 12.79 -6.54
CA GLU A 66 -3.99 12.33 -7.81
C GLU A 66 -4.51 10.93 -8.17
N LEU A 67 -4.75 10.06 -7.18
CA LEU A 67 -5.42 8.77 -7.44
C LEU A 67 -6.82 8.98 -8.03
N LYS A 68 -7.63 9.88 -7.45
CA LYS A 68 -8.97 10.23 -7.96
C LYS A 68 -8.93 10.71 -9.41
N LYS A 69 -8.03 11.65 -9.68
CA LYS A 69 -7.85 12.28 -10.99
C LYS A 69 -7.39 11.30 -12.06
N ASN A 70 -6.54 10.35 -11.70
CA ASN A 70 -5.98 9.36 -12.62
C ASN A 70 -6.87 8.11 -12.78
N THR A 71 -7.98 8.02 -12.03
CA THR A 71 -8.92 6.90 -12.11
C THR A 71 -9.72 6.93 -13.41
N LYS A 72 -9.75 5.79 -14.10
CA LYS A 72 -10.56 5.56 -15.29
C LYS A 72 -11.87 4.85 -14.93
N TYR A 73 -12.88 5.06 -15.75
CA TYR A 73 -14.22 4.48 -15.56
C TYR A 73 -14.63 3.70 -16.81
N VAL A 74 -15.15 2.49 -16.63
CA VAL A 74 -15.66 1.63 -17.71
C VAL A 74 -17.04 1.11 -17.33
N GLY A 75 -18.03 1.34 -18.19
CA GLY A 75 -19.44 1.12 -17.81
C GLY A 75 -19.98 2.14 -16.79
N TYR A 76 -19.19 3.18 -16.51
CA TYR A 76 -19.52 4.33 -15.67
C TYR A 76 -19.00 5.63 -16.29
N LYS A 77 -19.59 6.74 -15.88
CA LYS A 77 -19.05 8.10 -16.04
C LYS A 77 -18.67 8.65 -14.67
N ALA A 78 -17.69 9.54 -14.63
CA ALA A 78 -17.29 10.23 -13.40
C ALA A 78 -18.44 11.00 -12.72
N THR A 79 -19.48 11.37 -13.47
CA THR A 79 -20.68 12.08 -13.00
C THR A 79 -21.77 11.16 -12.47
N ASP A 80 -21.63 9.83 -12.61
CA ASP A 80 -22.67 8.91 -12.15
C ASP A 80 -22.76 8.92 -10.62
N ALA A 81 -23.99 8.85 -10.09
CA ALA A 81 -24.24 8.95 -8.66
C ALA A 81 -23.45 7.90 -7.85
N ASN A 82 -23.33 6.67 -8.36
CA ASN A 82 -22.58 5.61 -7.69
C ASN A 82 -21.07 5.95 -7.57
N ILE A 83 -20.49 6.59 -8.58
CA ILE A 83 -19.08 7.02 -8.57
C ILE A 83 -18.86 8.21 -7.64
N GLN A 84 -19.77 9.18 -7.63
CA GLN A 84 -19.70 10.30 -6.70
C GLN A 84 -19.85 9.83 -5.24
N ASN A 85 -20.78 8.90 -5.00
CA ASN A 85 -20.98 8.26 -3.71
C ASN A 85 -19.75 7.47 -3.27
N PHE A 86 -19.10 6.72 -4.18
CA PHE A 86 -17.86 6.02 -3.90
C PHE A 86 -16.79 6.97 -3.38
N TRP A 87 -16.52 8.08 -4.08
CA TRP A 87 -15.50 9.04 -3.64
C TRP A 87 -15.88 9.77 -2.36
N THR A 88 -17.17 10.05 -2.16
CA THR A 88 -17.68 10.61 -0.89
C THR A 88 -17.37 9.66 0.28
N VAL A 89 -17.70 8.37 0.12
CA VAL A 89 -17.42 7.36 1.14
C VAL A 89 -15.92 7.13 1.33
N PHE A 90 -15.14 7.17 0.24
CA PHE A 90 -13.69 7.07 0.31
C PHE A 90 -13.07 8.23 1.11
N ASP A 91 -13.58 9.45 0.95
CA ASP A 91 -13.10 10.63 1.69
C ASP A 91 -13.45 10.61 3.17
N GLU A 92 -14.53 9.93 3.55
CA GLU A 92 -14.90 9.66 4.95
C GLU A 92 -13.98 8.64 5.64
N LEU A 93 -13.13 7.91 4.90
CA LEU A 93 -12.23 6.91 5.48
C LEU A 93 -11.08 7.56 6.26
N SER A 94 -10.67 6.91 7.35
CA SER A 94 -9.41 7.25 8.02
C SER A 94 -8.21 6.95 7.11
N GLU A 95 -7.07 7.57 7.40
CA GLU A 95 -5.83 7.30 6.65
C GLU A 95 -5.44 5.81 6.65
N GLU A 96 -5.65 5.14 7.78
CA GLU A 96 -5.44 3.69 7.92
C GLU A 96 -6.39 2.89 7.02
N GLN A 97 -7.67 3.25 6.96
CA GLN A 97 -8.63 2.61 6.07
C GLN A 97 -8.33 2.85 4.59
N LYS A 98 -7.82 4.03 4.22
CA LYS A 98 -7.37 4.31 2.86
C LYS A 98 -6.14 3.47 2.48
N LYS A 99 -5.24 3.19 3.42
CA LYS A 99 -4.14 2.23 3.23
C LYS A 99 -4.65 0.81 3.05
N HIS A 100 -5.65 0.37 3.82
CA HIS A 100 -6.28 -0.93 3.60
C HIS A 100 -6.94 -1.02 2.21
N PHE A 101 -7.54 0.06 1.73
CA PHE A 101 -8.03 0.11 0.34
C PHE A 101 -6.91 -0.06 -0.69
N LEU A 102 -5.74 0.55 -0.47
CA LEU A 102 -4.59 0.30 -1.35
C LEU A 102 -4.13 -1.15 -1.31
N SER A 103 -4.04 -1.75 -0.13
CA SER A 103 -3.74 -3.18 0.00
C SER A 103 -4.77 -4.05 -0.72
N PHE A 104 -6.06 -3.72 -0.57
CA PHE A 104 -7.15 -4.38 -1.30
C PHE A 104 -6.97 -4.26 -2.83
N MET A 105 -6.55 -3.10 -3.32
CA MET A 105 -6.39 -2.84 -4.76
C MET A 105 -5.09 -3.37 -5.37
N THR A 106 -4.03 -3.49 -4.59
CA THR A 106 -2.68 -3.81 -5.09
C THR A 106 -2.19 -5.19 -4.65
N GLY A 107 -2.79 -5.77 -3.61
CA GLY A 107 -2.33 -7.00 -2.97
C GLY A 107 -1.06 -6.82 -2.15
N CYS A 108 -0.57 -5.59 -1.93
CA CYS A 108 0.55 -5.32 -1.05
C CYS A 108 0.36 -3.99 -0.29
N ASP A 109 1.08 -3.84 0.81
CA ASP A 109 1.09 -2.64 1.65
C ASP A 109 2.01 -1.53 1.11
N ARG A 110 2.56 -1.70 -0.11
CA ARG A 110 3.57 -0.81 -0.69
C ARG A 110 3.08 -0.12 -1.96
N LEU A 111 3.41 1.17 -2.09
CA LEU A 111 3.13 1.92 -3.30
C LEU A 111 4.12 1.57 -4.42
N PRO A 112 3.69 1.60 -5.69
CA PRO A 112 4.61 1.50 -6.82
C PRO A 112 5.61 2.66 -6.83
N VAL A 113 6.78 2.44 -7.45
CA VAL A 113 7.82 3.47 -7.63
C VAL A 113 7.22 4.67 -8.38
N GLY A 114 7.16 5.83 -7.71
CA GLY A 114 6.52 7.05 -8.21
C GLY A 114 5.18 7.41 -7.55
N GLY A 115 4.69 6.61 -6.59
CA GLY A 115 3.52 6.94 -5.78
C GLY A 115 2.17 6.82 -6.50
N LEU A 116 1.12 7.36 -5.89
CA LEU A 116 -0.25 7.27 -6.40
C LEU A 116 -0.45 8.00 -7.75
N SER A 117 0.35 9.01 -8.04
CA SER A 117 0.28 9.74 -9.32
C SER A 117 0.61 8.87 -10.54
N LYS A 118 1.33 7.75 -10.35
CA LYS A 118 1.60 6.78 -11.42
C LYS A 118 0.66 5.56 -11.39
N MET A 119 -0.18 5.44 -10.37
CA MET A 119 -1.15 4.36 -10.28
C MET A 119 -2.37 4.70 -11.14
N GLN A 120 -2.63 3.88 -12.16
CA GLN A 120 -3.82 4.03 -13.00
C GLN A 120 -4.88 3.00 -12.59
N MET A 121 -5.68 3.36 -11.60
CA MET A 121 -6.83 2.57 -11.19
C MET A 121 -7.96 2.65 -12.24
N THR A 122 -8.68 1.55 -12.44
CA THR A 122 -9.90 1.54 -13.25
C THR A 122 -11.09 1.03 -12.44
N ILE A 123 -12.19 1.77 -12.41
CA ILE A 123 -13.46 1.33 -11.81
C ILE A 123 -14.38 0.83 -12.93
N VAL A 124 -14.83 -0.42 -12.81
CA VAL A 124 -15.71 -1.10 -13.76
C VAL A 124 -17.05 -1.40 -13.13
N ASN A 125 -18.12 -1.18 -13.89
CA ASN A 125 -19.44 -1.70 -13.56
C ASN A 125 -19.52 -3.19 -13.95
N PRO A 126 -19.69 -4.12 -12.99
CA PRO A 126 -19.82 -5.54 -13.29
C PRO A 126 -21.18 -5.92 -13.90
N ASN A 127 -22.12 -4.97 -14.07
CA ASN A 127 -23.47 -5.16 -14.62
C ASN A 127 -24.24 -6.30 -13.92
N LYS A 128 -24.26 -6.28 -12.58
CA LYS A 128 -25.03 -7.23 -11.75
C LYS A 128 -26.50 -6.83 -11.72
N ASP A 129 -27.40 -7.80 -11.87
CA ASP A 129 -28.86 -7.57 -11.83
C ASP A 129 -29.34 -7.11 -10.44
N ASP A 130 -28.71 -7.61 -9.38
CA ASP A 130 -29.01 -7.26 -7.99
C ASP A 130 -27.74 -6.80 -7.26
N PRO A 131 -27.27 -5.57 -7.52
CA PRO A 131 -25.93 -5.11 -7.15
C PRO A 131 -25.72 -5.02 -5.63
N ASP A 132 -26.79 -4.79 -4.86
CA ASP A 132 -26.73 -4.63 -3.40
C ASP A 132 -26.32 -5.92 -2.67
N ASN A 133 -26.47 -7.07 -3.32
CA ASN A 133 -26.09 -8.36 -2.76
C ASN A 133 -24.60 -8.73 -2.99
N TYR A 134 -23.86 -7.93 -3.76
CA TYR A 134 -22.45 -8.20 -4.07
C TYR A 134 -21.52 -7.24 -3.34
N TYR A 135 -20.41 -7.76 -2.84
CA TYR A 135 -19.29 -6.94 -2.38
C TYR A 135 -18.49 -6.42 -3.59
N PRO A 136 -17.80 -5.27 -3.46
CA PRO A 136 -16.85 -4.86 -4.48
C PRO A 136 -15.66 -5.81 -4.50
N VAL A 137 -15.07 -6.01 -5.67
CA VAL A 137 -13.95 -6.95 -5.87
C VAL A 137 -12.79 -6.25 -6.57
N ALA A 138 -11.57 -6.45 -6.10
CA ALA A 138 -10.37 -5.93 -6.76
C ALA A 138 -9.69 -7.02 -7.59
N SER A 139 -9.33 -6.68 -8.84
CA SER A 139 -8.37 -7.45 -9.63
C SER A 139 -6.99 -6.79 -9.51
N THR A 140 -6.22 -7.25 -8.52
CA THR A 140 -4.97 -6.62 -8.09
C THR A 140 -3.92 -6.50 -9.19
N CYS A 141 -3.79 -7.52 -10.04
CA CYS A 141 -2.83 -7.52 -11.15
C CYS A 141 -3.02 -6.36 -12.16
N PHE A 142 -4.21 -5.76 -12.19
CA PHE A 142 -4.56 -4.73 -13.17
C PHE A 142 -5.08 -3.44 -12.52
N TYR A 143 -5.05 -3.32 -11.19
CA TYR A 143 -5.60 -2.19 -10.44
C TYR A 143 -7.07 -1.88 -10.82
N VAL A 144 -7.87 -2.93 -11.01
CA VAL A 144 -9.27 -2.82 -11.41
C VAL A 144 -10.18 -3.05 -10.21
N LEU A 145 -11.06 -2.10 -9.93
CA LEU A 145 -12.13 -2.22 -8.93
C LEU A 145 -13.45 -2.53 -9.64
N HIS A 146 -14.00 -3.71 -9.39
CA HIS A 146 -15.37 -4.06 -9.77
C HIS A 146 -16.30 -3.52 -8.69
N LEU A 147 -16.97 -2.42 -9.02
CA LEU A 147 -17.87 -1.71 -8.12
C LEU A 147 -19.32 -1.94 -8.59
N PRO A 148 -20.12 -2.76 -7.91
CA PRO A 148 -21.55 -2.90 -8.20
C PRO A 148 -22.28 -1.54 -8.16
N ASN A 149 -23.33 -1.41 -8.97
CA ASN A 149 -24.13 -0.19 -9.06
C ASN A 149 -25.15 -0.11 -7.92
N TYR A 150 -24.69 0.16 -6.71
CA TYR A 150 -25.50 0.12 -5.49
C TYR A 150 -26.70 1.08 -5.53
N SER A 151 -27.80 0.66 -4.89
CA SER A 151 -29.04 1.44 -4.83
C SER A 151 -28.92 2.72 -3.99
N SER A 152 -28.00 2.75 -3.02
CA SER A 152 -27.79 3.88 -2.13
C SER A 152 -26.37 3.99 -1.61
N ILE A 153 -25.98 5.19 -1.18
CA ILE A 153 -24.69 5.45 -0.54
C ILE A 153 -24.50 4.63 0.75
N ASN A 154 -25.59 4.30 1.45
CA ASN A 154 -25.51 3.51 2.68
C ASN A 154 -25.10 2.07 2.40
N VAL A 155 -25.71 1.44 1.38
CA VAL A 155 -25.32 0.09 0.93
C VAL A 155 -23.88 0.09 0.44
N LEU A 156 -23.50 1.08 -0.39
CA LEU A 156 -22.11 1.24 -0.84
C LEU A 156 -21.15 1.33 0.34
N ARG A 157 -21.44 2.19 1.31
CA ARG A 157 -20.59 2.40 2.50
C ARG A 157 -20.39 1.12 3.29
N GLU A 158 -21.46 0.38 3.53
CA GLU A 158 -21.40 -0.89 4.26
C GLU A 158 -20.55 -1.92 3.51
N LYS A 159 -20.90 -2.20 2.24
CA LYS A 159 -20.23 -3.21 1.41
C LYS A 159 -18.77 -2.86 1.16
N PHE A 160 -18.47 -1.60 0.89
CA PHE A 160 -17.11 -1.14 0.63
C PHE A 160 -16.24 -1.22 1.88
N LYS A 161 -16.70 -0.72 3.03
CA LYS A 161 -15.95 -0.80 4.29
C LYS A 161 -15.72 -2.24 4.71
N HIS A 162 -16.70 -3.13 4.52
CA HIS A 162 -16.54 -4.55 4.77
C HIS A 162 -15.44 -5.14 3.88
N ALA A 163 -15.51 -4.94 2.56
CA ALA A 163 -14.54 -5.50 1.61
C ALA A 163 -13.10 -5.07 1.90
N ILE A 164 -12.85 -3.79 2.21
CA ILE A 164 -11.49 -3.31 2.51
C ILE A 164 -11.00 -3.71 3.92
N THR A 165 -11.89 -4.16 4.80
CA THR A 165 -11.50 -4.63 6.15
C THR A 165 -11.15 -6.10 6.14
N PHE A 166 -11.86 -6.90 5.34
CA PHE A 166 -11.75 -8.36 5.33
C PHE A 166 -11.12 -8.91 4.04
N TYR A 167 -10.34 -8.10 3.31
CA TYR A 167 -9.73 -8.53 2.05
C TYR A 167 -8.75 -9.70 2.17
N GLU A 168 -8.20 -9.92 3.38
CA GLU A 168 -7.29 -11.04 3.67
C GLU A 168 -8.04 -12.34 4.04
N ALA A 169 -9.35 -12.27 4.25
CA ALA A 169 -10.18 -13.44 4.50
C ALA A 169 -10.37 -14.20 3.19
N PHE A 170 -9.70 -15.35 3.06
CA PHE A 170 -9.88 -16.25 1.93
C PHE A 170 -11.31 -16.83 1.93
N GLY A 171 -12.11 -16.46 0.93
CA GLY A 171 -13.38 -17.12 0.59
C GLY A 171 -14.55 -16.15 0.42
N GLU A 172 -15.24 -16.23 -0.72
CA GLU A 172 -16.57 -15.65 -0.89
C GLU A 172 -17.53 -16.38 0.07
N GLN A 173 -17.97 -15.71 1.14
CA GLN A 173 -19.11 -16.13 1.96
C GLN A 173 -20.26 -15.14 1.79
#